data_AF-X6JDW2-F1
#
_entry.id   AF-X6JDW2-F1
#
_cell.length_a   1.000
_cell.length_b   1.000
_cell.length_c   1.000
_cell.angle_alpha   90.00
_cell.angle_beta   90.00
_cell.angle_gamma   90.00
#
_symmetry.space_group_name_H-M   'P 1'
#
loop_
_entity.id
_entity.type
_entity.pdbx_description
1 polymer ?
#
loop_
_entity_poly.entity_id
_entity_poly.type
_entity_poly.pdbx_seq_one_letter_code
_entity_poly.pdbx_strand_id
1 'polypeptide(L)'
;MNGWVIFWLAIIAFVALVWANSRGTQRWPGFDGFQAIVAPKAGDSAHGLYKILVVSVLIVAGIFIFGYAKLDKAETLAWFGDFVGGVIGPVLTFLTFVGLLVTIILQQNANREARAEAAKAEQAFEKQLSSQKRESFESTFFQMLTLHNTIVTSIDIRRSDIKLGDIKGRDCFKFFSQILRAKFEQDKELGLTDRDAIRIAYSAFWIEWQQDLGHYFRYLYNVIRFIDEANVRARYMKLLRAQLSDFELVIMFYNCQTEQGAKLGKYAEQYAMFDNLPKHLLYSPTHAGLMHGSAFDETLLPQQAVYG
;
A
#
# COMPACT_ATOMS: atom_id res chain seq x y z
N MET A 1 -45.43 -50.66 21.82
CA MET A 1 -45.40 -49.35 22.51
C MET A 1 -46.81 -48.77 22.46
N ASN A 2 -47.52 -48.67 23.59
CA ASN A 2 -48.93 -48.22 23.59
C ASN A 2 -49.01 -46.82 22.97
N GLY A 3 -49.96 -46.60 22.04
CA GLY A 3 -50.12 -45.33 21.32
C GLY A 3 -50.21 -44.09 22.24
N TRP A 4 -50.64 -44.29 23.48
CA TRP A 4 -50.63 -43.28 24.55
C TRP A 4 -49.24 -42.76 24.93
N VAL A 5 -48.19 -43.60 24.91
CA VAL A 5 -46.82 -43.18 25.23
C VAL A 5 -46.25 -42.31 24.10
N ILE A 6 -46.53 -42.69 22.84
CA ILE A 6 -46.15 -41.90 21.66
C ILE A 6 -46.87 -40.54 21.67
N PHE A 7 -48.15 -40.52 22.03
CA PHE A 7 -48.94 -39.30 22.14
C PHE A 7 -48.40 -38.34 23.20
N TRP A 8 -48.06 -38.83 24.39
CA TRP A 8 -47.47 -37.99 25.44
C TRP A 8 -46.05 -37.53 25.10
N LEU A 9 -45.22 -38.37 24.48
CA LEU A 9 -43.89 -37.97 23.99
C LEU A 9 -43.99 -36.90 22.89
N ALA A 10 -44.96 -37.04 21.97
CA ALA A 10 -45.23 -36.06 20.93
C ALA A 10 -45.72 -34.73 21.53
N ILE A 11 -46.58 -34.76 22.55
CA ILE A 11 -47.02 -33.56 23.27
C ILE A 11 -45.87 -32.88 24.00
N ILE A 12 -45.02 -33.64 24.70
CA ILE A 12 -43.86 -33.08 25.41
C ILE A 12 -42.87 -32.47 24.41
N ALA A 13 -42.59 -33.16 23.30
CA ALA A 13 -41.74 -32.64 22.22
C ALA A 13 -42.35 -31.39 21.58
N PHE A 14 -43.66 -31.38 21.32
CA PHE A 14 -44.37 -30.24 20.74
C PHE A 14 -44.40 -29.04 21.69
N VAL A 15 -44.67 -29.24 22.98
CA VAL A 15 -44.64 -28.20 24.00
C VAL A 15 -43.22 -27.66 24.17
N ALA A 16 -42.19 -28.52 24.16
CA ALA A 16 -40.80 -28.10 24.21
C ALA A 16 -40.38 -27.28 22.97
N LEU A 17 -40.83 -27.69 21.77
CA LEU A 17 -40.63 -26.97 20.51
C LEU A 17 -41.34 -25.62 20.48
N VAL A 18 -42.61 -25.56 20.90
CA VAL A 18 -43.41 -24.33 20.98
C VAL A 18 -42.84 -23.39 22.05
N TRP A 19 -42.37 -23.94 23.17
CA TRP A 19 -41.70 -23.17 24.23
C TRP A 19 -40.35 -22.61 23.77
N ALA A 20 -39.56 -23.37 23.02
CA ALA A 20 -38.31 -22.91 22.42
C ALA A 20 -38.52 -21.85 21.32
N ASN A 21 -39.62 -21.93 20.57
CA ASN A 21 -39.93 -21.03 19.46
C ASN A 21 -40.60 -19.70 19.91
N SER A 22 -41.24 -19.66 21.08
CA SER A 22 -42.08 -18.52 21.51
C SER A 22 -41.39 -17.45 22.36
N ARG A 23 -40.12 -17.62 22.75
CA ARG A 23 -39.37 -16.59 23.50
C ARG A 23 -37.97 -16.35 22.93
N GLY A 24 -37.89 -15.42 21.99
CA GLY A 24 -36.67 -15.06 21.24
C GLY A 24 -35.52 -14.40 22.00
N THR A 25 -35.39 -14.55 23.33
CA THR A 25 -34.23 -14.02 24.08
C THR A 25 -34.01 -14.63 25.47
N GLN A 26 -34.97 -15.39 26.04
CA GLN A 26 -34.76 -16.04 27.34
C GLN A 26 -34.15 -17.43 27.16
N ARG A 27 -32.88 -17.53 27.59
CA ARG A 27 -32.07 -18.73 27.66
C ARG A 27 -32.81 -19.83 28.43
N TRP A 28 -33.02 -21.01 27.84
CA TRP A 28 -33.54 -22.15 28.61
C TRP A 28 -32.59 -22.49 29.77
N PRO A 29 -33.03 -23.11 30.88
CA PRO A 29 -32.20 -23.34 32.06
C PRO A 29 -30.85 -24.04 31.78
N GLY A 30 -30.76 -24.83 30.70
CA GLY A 30 -29.52 -25.47 30.25
C GLY A 30 -28.76 -24.75 29.13
N PHE A 31 -29.27 -23.61 28.63
CA PHE A 31 -28.68 -22.86 27.51
C PHE A 31 -27.29 -22.33 27.84
N ASP A 32 -27.05 -21.81 29.04
CA ASP A 32 -25.72 -21.33 29.43
C ASP A 32 -24.71 -22.49 29.50
N GLY A 33 -25.18 -23.68 29.91
CA GLY A 33 -24.40 -24.91 29.86
C GLY A 33 -24.11 -25.35 28.43
N PHE A 34 -25.11 -25.34 27.55
CA PHE A 34 -24.96 -25.63 26.12
C PHE A 34 -24.03 -24.63 25.43
N GLN A 35 -24.18 -23.34 25.71
CA GLN A 35 -23.34 -22.27 25.17
C GLN A 35 -21.90 -22.37 25.68
N ALA A 36 -21.68 -22.77 26.94
CA ALA A 36 -20.34 -23.05 27.46
C ALA A 36 -19.68 -24.26 26.78
N ILE A 37 -20.46 -25.22 26.27
CA ILE A 37 -19.97 -26.38 25.52
C ILE A 37 -19.67 -26.01 24.05
N VAL A 38 -20.55 -25.22 23.42
CA VAL A 38 -20.49 -24.89 21.98
C VAL A 38 -19.60 -23.68 21.69
N ALA A 39 -19.46 -22.76 22.64
CA ALA A 39 -18.65 -21.54 22.54
C ALA A 39 -17.95 -21.25 23.88
N PRO A 40 -16.96 -22.08 24.27
CA PRO A 40 -16.22 -21.89 25.51
C PRO A 40 -15.49 -20.54 25.48
N LYS A 41 -15.74 -19.70 26.49
CA LYS A 41 -15.17 -18.34 26.59
C LYS A 41 -13.63 -18.31 26.71
N ALA A 42 -12.98 -19.45 26.89
CA ALA A 42 -11.54 -19.57 27.16
C ALA A 42 -10.82 -20.62 26.27
N GLY A 43 -11.43 -21.03 25.15
CA GLY A 43 -10.80 -21.94 24.18
C GLY A 43 -10.79 -23.43 24.55
N ASP A 44 -11.20 -23.82 25.77
CA ASP A 44 -11.25 -25.22 26.16
C ASP A 44 -12.66 -25.84 25.97
N SER A 45 -12.92 -26.32 24.76
CA SER A 45 -14.14 -27.08 24.40
C SER A 45 -14.11 -28.53 24.90
N ALA A 46 -12.95 -29.03 25.35
CA ALA A 46 -12.78 -30.42 25.76
C ALA A 46 -13.55 -30.72 27.05
N HIS A 47 -13.60 -29.77 27.99
CA HIS A 47 -14.36 -29.92 29.24
C HIS A 47 -15.87 -30.03 29.02
N GLY A 48 -16.42 -29.33 28.02
CA GLY A 48 -17.84 -29.40 27.68
C GLY A 48 -18.24 -30.72 27.04
N LEU A 49 -17.43 -31.19 26.10
CA LEU A 49 -17.60 -32.50 25.44
C LEU A 49 -17.44 -33.66 26.43
N TYR A 50 -16.47 -33.58 27.34
CA TYR A 50 -16.27 -34.56 28.40
C TYR A 50 -17.50 -34.71 29.30
N LYS A 51 -18.17 -33.60 29.64
CA LYS A 51 -19.42 -33.64 30.43
C LYS A 51 -20.56 -34.33 29.70
N ILE A 52 -20.74 -34.08 28.40
CA ILE A 52 -21.76 -34.77 27.59
C ILE A 52 -21.48 -36.27 27.55
N LEU A 53 -20.21 -36.65 27.34
CA LEU A 53 -19.78 -38.03 27.32
C LEU A 53 -20.04 -38.72 28.67
N VAL A 54 -19.66 -38.10 29.78
CA VAL A 54 -19.89 -38.62 31.14
C VAL A 54 -21.39 -38.77 31.43
N VAL A 55 -22.20 -37.76 31.11
CA VAL A 55 -23.66 -37.84 31.31
C VAL A 55 -24.27 -38.97 30.47
N SER A 56 -23.81 -39.14 29.24
CA SER A 56 -24.25 -40.23 28.36
C SER A 56 -23.90 -41.61 28.91
N VAL A 57 -22.66 -41.77 29.41
CA VAL A 57 -22.20 -43.00 30.06
C VAL A 57 -23.00 -43.27 31.34
N LEU A 58 -23.31 -42.25 32.13
CA LEU A 58 -24.13 -42.37 33.35
C LEU A 58 -25.57 -42.76 33.05
N ILE A 59 -26.18 -42.24 31.98
CA ILE A 59 -27.52 -42.63 31.54
C ILE A 59 -27.53 -44.10 31.13
N VAL A 60 -26.54 -44.54 30.32
CA VAL A 60 -26.41 -45.94 29.92
C VAL A 60 -26.21 -46.83 31.14
N ALA A 61 -25.30 -46.48 32.05
CA ALA A 61 -25.07 -47.22 33.29
C ALA A 61 -26.33 -47.29 34.17
N GLY A 62 -27.09 -46.19 34.28
CA GLY A 62 -28.35 -46.14 35.03
C GLY A 62 -29.43 -47.07 34.45
N ILE A 63 -29.54 -47.15 33.11
CA ILE A 63 -30.47 -48.08 32.44
C ILE A 63 -30.06 -49.53 32.71
N PHE A 64 -28.76 -49.84 32.66
CA PHE A 64 -28.24 -51.17 32.98
C PHE A 64 -28.50 -51.56 34.45
N ILE A 65 -28.28 -50.65 35.40
CA ILE A 65 -28.52 -50.88 36.84
C ILE A 65 -30.02 -51.07 37.12
N PHE A 66 -30.88 -50.25 36.51
CA PHE A 66 -32.33 -50.38 36.65
C PHE A 66 -32.85 -51.72 36.11
N GLY A 67 -32.31 -52.16 34.97
CA GLY A 67 -32.60 -53.48 34.41
C GLY A 67 -32.20 -54.62 35.31
N TYR A 68 -30.97 -54.55 35.83
CA TYR A 68 -30.44 -55.54 36.76
C TYR A 68 -31.28 -55.66 38.03
N ALA A 69 -31.77 -54.54 38.58
CA ALA A 69 -32.59 -54.51 39.79
C ALA A 69 -34.01 -55.09 39.62
N LYS A 70 -34.47 -55.32 38.38
CA LYS A 70 -35.82 -55.81 38.03
C LYS A 70 -35.83 -57.26 37.53
N LEU A 71 -34.68 -57.95 37.54
CA LEU A 71 -34.53 -59.33 37.08
C LEU A 71 -35.14 -60.32 38.09
N ASP A 72 -36.34 -60.84 37.81
CA ASP A 72 -36.91 -61.94 38.62
C ASP A 72 -37.48 -63.10 37.77
N LYS A 73 -37.54 -62.98 36.43
CA LYS A 73 -37.99 -64.05 35.51
C LYS A 73 -37.27 -64.01 34.15
N ALA A 74 -37.12 -65.17 33.49
CA ALA A 74 -36.55 -65.27 32.14
C ALA A 74 -37.33 -64.44 31.09
N GLU A 75 -38.65 -64.29 31.26
CA GLU A 75 -39.52 -63.49 30.39
C GLU A 75 -39.25 -61.97 30.51
N THR A 76 -38.88 -61.50 31.72
CA THR A 76 -38.48 -60.10 31.95
C THR A 76 -37.11 -59.76 31.35
N LEU A 77 -36.24 -60.77 31.17
CA LEU A 77 -34.92 -60.59 30.55
C LEU A 77 -35.02 -60.35 29.04
N ALA A 78 -35.89 -61.08 28.36
CA ALA A 78 -36.16 -60.89 26.93
C ALA A 78 -36.74 -59.49 26.66
N TRP A 79 -37.75 -59.09 27.44
CA TRP A 79 -38.35 -57.74 27.33
C TRP A 79 -37.35 -56.61 27.66
N PHE A 80 -36.48 -56.82 28.65
CA PHE A 80 -35.42 -55.88 28.97
C PHE A 80 -34.38 -55.77 27.83
N GLY A 81 -33.98 -56.91 27.26
CA GLY A 81 -33.10 -56.94 26.08
C GLY A 81 -33.68 -56.20 24.88
N ASP A 82 -34.98 -56.37 24.62
CA ASP A 82 -35.70 -55.66 23.55
C ASP A 82 -35.79 -54.15 23.81
N PHE A 83 -36.01 -53.74 25.07
CA PHE A 83 -36.03 -52.33 25.45
C PHE A 83 -34.64 -51.68 25.35
N VAL A 84 -33.60 -52.35 25.85
CA VAL A 84 -32.21 -51.89 25.79
C VAL A 84 -31.74 -51.80 24.34
N GLY A 85 -31.97 -52.84 23.54
CA GLY A 85 -31.65 -52.85 22.12
C GLY A 85 -32.39 -51.77 21.34
N GLY A 86 -33.67 -51.54 21.66
CA GLY A 86 -34.50 -50.52 21.03
C GLY A 86 -34.15 -49.08 21.40
N VAL A 87 -33.57 -48.83 22.58
CA VAL A 87 -33.24 -47.48 23.07
C VAL A 87 -31.77 -47.12 22.87
N ILE A 88 -30.83 -48.07 23.07
CA ILE A 88 -29.39 -47.79 22.97
C ILE A 88 -28.99 -47.36 21.56
N GLY A 89 -29.48 -48.04 20.53
CA GLY A 89 -29.16 -47.69 19.13
C GLY A 89 -29.50 -46.23 18.81
N PRO A 90 -30.77 -45.81 18.95
CA PRO A 90 -31.17 -44.42 18.74
C PRO A 90 -30.41 -43.39 19.59
N VAL A 91 -30.14 -43.70 20.87
CA VAL A 91 -29.38 -42.79 21.76
C VAL A 91 -27.94 -42.63 21.29
N LEU A 92 -27.25 -43.72 20.94
CA LEU A 92 -25.88 -43.67 20.42
C LEU A 92 -25.81 -42.94 19.07
N THR A 93 -26.79 -43.16 18.18
CA THR A 93 -26.90 -42.41 16.92
C THR A 93 -27.10 -40.91 17.17
N PHE A 94 -27.96 -40.54 18.12
CA PHE A 94 -28.17 -39.14 18.49
C PHE A 94 -26.91 -38.49 19.06
N LEU A 95 -26.19 -39.19 19.94
CA LEU A 95 -24.91 -38.69 20.48
C LEU A 95 -23.84 -38.53 19.40
N THR A 96 -23.78 -39.46 18.45
CA THR A 96 -22.87 -39.36 17.29
C THR A 96 -23.20 -38.13 16.44
N PHE A 97 -24.49 -37.87 16.19
CA PHE A 97 -24.94 -36.67 15.48
C PHE A 97 -24.58 -35.38 16.21
N VAL A 98 -24.79 -35.32 17.54
CA VAL A 98 -24.40 -34.17 18.36
C VAL A 98 -22.89 -33.94 18.32
N GLY A 99 -22.09 -35.00 18.43
CA GLY A 99 -20.63 -34.91 18.34
C GLY A 99 -20.14 -34.38 16.99
N LEU A 100 -20.76 -34.83 15.89
CA LEU A 100 -20.49 -34.31 14.55
C LEU A 100 -20.86 -32.82 14.44
N LEU A 101 -22.02 -32.42 14.95
CA LEU A 101 -22.47 -31.03 14.93
C LEU A 101 -21.51 -30.12 15.71
N VAL A 102 -21.06 -30.55 16.90
CA VAL A 102 -20.05 -29.79 17.67
C VAL A 102 -18.74 -29.68 16.88
N THR A 103 -18.31 -30.76 16.23
CA THR A 103 -17.09 -30.75 15.40
C THR A 103 -17.20 -29.75 14.25
N ILE A 104 -18.34 -29.70 13.55
CA ILE A 104 -18.60 -28.72 12.49
C ILE A 104 -18.54 -27.29 13.03
N ILE A 105 -19.14 -27.02 14.19
CA ILE A 105 -19.11 -25.68 14.80
C ILE A 105 -17.68 -25.27 15.17
N LEU A 106 -16.90 -26.17 15.79
CA LEU A 106 -15.50 -25.88 16.13
C LEU A 106 -14.68 -25.61 14.87
N GLN A 107 -14.86 -26.39 13.81
CA GLN A 107 -14.20 -26.17 12.52
C GLN A 107 -14.60 -24.82 11.89
N GLN A 108 -15.88 -24.45 11.95
CA GLN A 108 -16.35 -23.16 11.45
C GLN A 108 -15.73 -21.99 12.21
N ASN A 109 -15.63 -22.09 13.54
CA ASN A 109 -15.01 -21.06 14.37
C ASN A 109 -13.50 -20.94 14.08
N ALA A 110 -12.77 -22.06 14.01
CA ALA A 110 -11.35 -22.05 13.65
C ALA A 110 -11.11 -21.45 12.25
N ASN A 111 -11.97 -21.78 11.27
CA ASN A 111 -11.88 -21.20 9.93
C ASN A 111 -12.19 -19.69 9.95
N ARG A 112 -13.15 -19.26 10.77
CA ARG A 112 -13.46 -17.83 10.94
C ARG A 112 -12.28 -17.07 11.54
N GLU A 113 -11.63 -17.61 12.56
CA GLU A 113 -10.43 -17.04 13.18
C GLU A 113 -9.27 -16.99 12.19
N ALA A 114 -9.00 -18.09 11.49
CA ALA A 114 -7.96 -18.16 10.46
C ALA A 114 -8.17 -17.11 9.34
N ARG A 115 -9.42 -16.91 8.89
CA ARG A 115 -9.76 -15.85 7.92
C ARG A 115 -9.53 -14.45 8.49
N ALA A 116 -9.86 -14.24 9.77
CA ALA A 116 -9.65 -12.95 10.43
C ALA A 116 -8.15 -12.64 10.60
N GLU A 117 -7.32 -13.63 10.90
CA GLU A 117 -5.86 -13.48 10.96
C GLU A 117 -5.25 -13.26 9.58
N ALA A 118 -5.70 -14.00 8.56
CA ALA A 118 -5.27 -13.81 7.18
C ALA A 118 -5.57 -12.39 6.67
N ALA A 119 -6.75 -11.86 6.96
CA ALA A 119 -7.11 -10.49 6.59
C ALA A 119 -6.21 -9.45 7.28
N LYS A 120 -5.83 -9.67 8.55
CA LYS A 120 -4.86 -8.79 9.24
C LYS A 120 -3.47 -8.89 8.63
N ALA A 121 -3.03 -10.10 8.26
CA ALA A 121 -1.74 -10.34 7.64
C ALA A 121 -1.65 -9.67 6.25
N GLU A 122 -2.70 -9.75 5.44
CA GLU A 122 -2.80 -9.08 4.14
C GLU A 122 -2.68 -7.55 4.29
N GLN A 123 -3.42 -6.96 5.23
CA GLN A 123 -3.32 -5.52 5.50
C GLN A 123 -1.93 -5.08 5.98
N ALA A 124 -1.28 -5.89 6.81
CA ALA A 124 0.09 -5.63 7.26
C ALA A 124 1.08 -5.72 6.09
N PHE A 125 0.90 -6.72 5.22
CA PHE A 125 1.71 -6.91 4.03
C PHE A 125 1.56 -5.76 3.02
N GLU A 126 0.36 -5.26 2.77
CA GLU A 126 0.14 -4.10 1.89
C GLU A 126 0.81 -2.82 2.41
N LYS A 127 0.74 -2.58 3.73
CA LYS A 127 1.45 -1.46 4.38
C LYS A 127 2.97 -1.61 4.28
N GLN A 128 3.48 -2.84 4.41
CA GLN A 128 4.90 -3.12 4.23
C GLN A 128 5.32 -2.91 2.77
N LEU A 129 4.55 -3.41 1.80
CA LEU A 129 4.84 -3.27 0.37
C LEU A 129 4.86 -1.80 -0.07
N SER A 130 3.88 -1.01 0.36
CA SER A 130 3.85 0.44 0.07
C SER A 130 5.03 1.19 0.70
N SER A 131 5.43 0.82 1.93
CA SER A 131 6.62 1.38 2.58
C SER A 131 7.90 1.01 1.85
N GLN A 132 8.04 -0.26 1.42
CA GLN A 132 9.19 -0.75 0.66
C GLN A 132 9.30 -0.09 -0.72
N LYS A 133 8.19 0.11 -1.43
CA LYS A 133 8.17 0.85 -2.71
C LYS A 133 8.69 2.27 -2.53
N ARG A 134 8.30 2.95 -1.43
CA ARG A 134 8.78 4.30 -1.11
C ARG A 134 10.28 4.30 -0.81
N GLU A 135 10.76 3.36 0.00
CA GLU A 135 12.18 3.23 0.34
C GLU A 135 13.03 2.94 -0.91
N SER A 136 12.57 2.03 -1.79
CA SER A 136 13.25 1.74 -3.05
C SER A 136 13.32 2.98 -3.95
N PHE A 137 12.22 3.74 -4.05
CA PHE A 137 12.21 4.99 -4.81
C PHE A 137 13.20 6.00 -4.22
N GLU A 138 13.18 6.20 -2.89
CA GLU A 138 14.09 7.11 -2.19
C GLU A 138 15.56 6.75 -2.42
N SER A 139 15.89 5.46 -2.30
CA SER A 139 17.23 4.96 -2.58
C SER A 139 17.67 5.26 -4.02
N THR A 140 16.82 4.97 -5.01
CA THR A 140 17.13 5.26 -6.42
C THR A 140 17.26 6.76 -6.67
N PHE A 141 16.37 7.58 -6.11
CA PHE A 141 16.43 9.04 -6.23
C PHE A 141 17.76 9.61 -5.71
N PHE A 142 18.18 9.23 -4.49
CA PHE A 142 19.43 9.75 -3.92
C PHE A 142 20.68 9.25 -4.65
N GLN A 143 20.64 8.03 -5.20
CA GLN A 143 21.69 7.54 -6.11
C GLN A 143 21.75 8.39 -7.37
N MET A 144 20.60 8.73 -7.97
CA MET A 144 20.56 9.60 -9.15
C MET A 144 21.06 11.02 -8.84
N LEU A 145 20.75 11.54 -7.65
CA LEU A 145 21.25 12.85 -7.21
C LEU A 145 22.77 12.86 -7.00
N THR A 146 23.30 11.75 -6.48
CA THR A 146 24.75 11.56 -6.34
C THR A 146 25.42 11.52 -7.70
N LEU A 147 24.88 10.73 -8.64
CA LEU A 147 25.38 10.67 -10.01
C LEU A 147 25.27 12.02 -10.74
N HIS A 148 24.21 12.79 -10.52
CA HIS A 148 24.07 14.14 -11.06
C HIS A 148 25.23 15.04 -10.58
N ASN A 149 25.51 15.05 -9.28
CA ASN A 149 26.65 15.79 -8.74
C ASN A 149 27.98 15.29 -9.30
N THR A 150 28.17 13.97 -9.46
CA THR A 150 29.36 13.40 -10.11
C THR A 150 29.52 13.92 -11.55
N ILE A 151 28.45 13.89 -12.35
CA ILE A 151 28.45 14.43 -13.71
C ILE A 151 28.87 15.90 -13.69
N VAL A 152 28.21 16.72 -12.85
CA VAL A 152 28.55 18.14 -12.70
C VAL A 152 30.03 18.32 -12.36
N THR A 153 30.55 17.60 -11.36
CA THR A 153 31.95 17.72 -10.92
C THR A 153 32.97 17.22 -11.95
N SER A 154 32.56 16.33 -12.84
CA SER A 154 33.40 15.76 -13.89
C SER A 154 33.57 16.68 -15.10
N ILE A 155 32.70 17.69 -15.26
CA ILE A 155 32.83 18.68 -16.34
C ILE A 155 34.08 19.52 -16.07
N ASP A 156 35.02 19.51 -17.01
CA ASP A 156 36.22 20.31 -16.97
C ASP A 156 36.47 21.02 -18.31
N ILE A 157 36.92 22.26 -18.23
CA ILE A 157 37.25 23.05 -19.41
C ILE A 157 38.76 23.18 -19.46
N ARG A 158 39.40 22.40 -20.34
CA ARG A 158 40.84 22.48 -20.61
C ARG A 158 41.04 23.17 -21.95
N ARG A 159 41.30 24.48 -21.93
CA ARG A 159 41.74 25.20 -23.13
C ARG A 159 43.24 25.39 -23.08
N SER A 160 43.95 24.77 -24.02
CA SER A 160 45.40 24.91 -24.20
C SER A 160 45.82 26.36 -24.50
N ASP A 161 44.90 27.19 -25.00
CA ASP A 161 45.21 28.49 -25.61
C ASP A 161 45.00 29.67 -24.65
N ILE A 162 44.42 29.44 -23.46
CA ILE A 162 44.09 30.50 -22.50
C ILE A 162 44.62 30.09 -21.13
N LYS A 163 45.44 30.94 -20.49
CA LYS A 163 45.82 30.83 -19.06
C LYS A 163 44.63 31.10 -18.12
N LEU A 164 43.44 30.64 -18.49
CA LEU A 164 42.35 30.48 -17.55
C LEU A 164 42.75 29.24 -16.74
N GLY A 165 42.99 29.41 -15.44
CA GLY A 165 43.25 28.26 -14.57
C GLY A 165 42.17 27.18 -14.73
N ASP A 166 42.49 25.94 -14.41
CA ASP A 166 41.59 24.79 -14.51
C ASP A 166 40.16 25.12 -13.99
N ILE A 167 39.22 25.41 -14.90
CA ILE A 167 37.81 25.57 -14.54
C ILE A 167 37.19 24.17 -14.50
N LYS A 168 36.64 23.80 -13.35
CA LYS A 168 36.08 22.46 -13.10
C LYS A 168 34.74 22.56 -12.39
N GLY A 169 33.93 21.54 -12.56
CA GLY A 169 32.69 21.40 -11.81
C GLY A 169 31.68 22.50 -12.10
N ARG A 170 31.09 23.05 -11.04
CA ARG A 170 30.05 24.08 -11.12
C ARG A 170 30.55 25.40 -11.73
N ASP A 171 31.83 25.71 -11.61
CA ASP A 171 32.41 26.93 -12.19
C ASP A 171 32.36 26.92 -13.72
N CYS A 172 32.32 25.73 -14.35
CA CYS A 172 32.14 25.59 -15.80
C CYS A 172 30.81 26.20 -16.25
N PHE A 173 29.74 26.11 -15.46
CA PHE A 173 28.44 26.68 -15.82
C PHE A 173 28.46 28.22 -15.83
N LYS A 174 29.24 28.84 -14.95
CA LYS A 174 29.47 30.29 -15.00
C LYS A 174 30.16 30.68 -16.30
N PHE A 175 31.20 29.94 -16.69
CA PHE A 175 31.89 30.15 -17.95
C PHE A 175 30.96 29.97 -19.16
N PHE A 176 30.19 28.88 -19.20
CA PHE A 176 29.19 28.64 -20.25
C PHE A 176 28.18 29.78 -20.35
N SER A 177 27.67 30.25 -19.22
CA SER A 177 26.72 31.35 -19.16
C SER A 177 27.29 32.64 -19.73
N GLN A 178 28.56 32.94 -19.45
CA GLN A 178 29.27 34.10 -20.00
C GLN A 178 29.47 33.99 -21.52
N ILE A 179 29.87 32.82 -22.03
CA ILE A 179 30.03 32.60 -23.47
C ILE A 179 28.70 32.74 -24.21
N LEU A 180 27.64 32.12 -23.69
CA LEU A 180 26.31 32.22 -24.28
C LEU A 180 25.79 33.67 -24.26
N ARG A 181 26.02 34.40 -23.16
CA ARG A 181 25.67 35.81 -23.03
C ARG A 181 26.41 36.67 -24.06
N ALA A 182 27.71 36.47 -24.25
CA ALA A 182 28.50 37.24 -25.22
C ALA A 182 28.01 37.02 -26.65
N LYS A 183 27.68 35.77 -27.03
CA LYS A 183 27.08 35.46 -28.33
C LYS A 183 25.70 36.13 -28.50
N PHE A 184 24.86 36.12 -27.46
CA PHE A 184 23.58 36.82 -27.46
C PHE A 184 23.74 38.33 -27.64
N GLU A 185 24.66 38.96 -26.90
CA GLU A 185 24.92 40.40 -26.98
C GLU A 185 25.42 40.81 -28.39
N GLN A 186 26.29 40.00 -29.00
CA GLN A 186 26.73 40.19 -30.38
C GLN A 186 25.56 40.14 -31.38
N ASP A 187 24.67 39.16 -31.25
CA ASP A 187 23.48 39.06 -32.11
C ASP A 187 22.50 40.22 -31.86
N LYS A 188 22.39 40.71 -30.61
CA LYS A 188 21.59 41.90 -30.28
C LYS A 188 22.13 43.18 -30.93
N GLU A 189 23.45 43.36 -30.97
CA GLU A 189 24.10 44.50 -31.64
C GLU A 189 23.83 44.53 -33.14
N LEU A 190 23.62 43.38 -33.77
CA LEU A 190 23.21 43.24 -35.16
C LEU A 190 21.72 43.57 -35.41
N GLY A 191 20.98 44.00 -34.37
CA GLY A 191 19.59 44.44 -34.49
C GLY A 191 18.55 43.31 -34.42
N LEU A 192 18.95 42.10 -34.00
CA LEU A 192 18.02 40.97 -33.88
C LEU A 192 17.03 41.14 -32.71
N THR A 193 15.84 40.53 -32.89
CA THR A 193 14.86 40.38 -31.81
C THR A 193 15.43 39.49 -30.70
N ASP A 194 14.95 39.60 -29.46
CA ASP A 194 15.44 38.77 -28.35
C ASP A 194 15.29 37.27 -28.66
N ARG A 195 14.17 36.87 -29.28
CA ARG A 195 13.92 35.47 -29.64
C ARG A 195 14.92 34.97 -30.68
N ASP A 196 15.18 35.76 -31.72
CA ASP A 196 16.14 35.36 -32.76
C ASP A 196 17.57 35.35 -32.24
N ALA A 197 17.97 36.36 -31.46
CA ALA A 197 19.28 36.42 -30.84
C ALA A 197 19.51 35.24 -29.89
N ILE A 198 18.54 34.89 -29.04
CA ILE A 198 18.64 33.69 -28.18
C ILE A 198 18.81 32.43 -29.02
N ARG A 199 18.00 32.25 -30.08
CA ARG A 199 18.02 31.05 -30.92
C ARG A 199 19.36 30.89 -31.63
N ILE A 200 19.89 31.95 -32.24
CA ILE A 200 21.15 31.92 -32.99
C ILE A 200 22.33 31.74 -32.03
N ALA A 201 22.40 32.53 -30.97
CA ALA A 201 23.44 32.44 -29.96
C ALA A 201 23.49 31.04 -29.31
N TYR A 202 22.33 30.48 -28.95
CA TYR A 202 22.25 29.15 -28.38
C TYR A 202 22.67 28.08 -29.39
N SER A 203 22.26 28.19 -30.67
CA SER A 203 22.68 27.23 -31.70
C SER A 203 24.20 27.21 -31.87
N ALA A 204 24.84 28.37 -31.91
CA ALA A 204 26.30 28.48 -32.02
C ALA A 204 27.01 27.95 -30.75
N PHE A 205 26.48 28.31 -29.57
CA PHE A 205 26.95 27.80 -28.28
C PHE A 205 26.85 26.27 -28.18
N TRP A 206 25.72 25.69 -28.61
CA TRP A 206 25.47 24.26 -28.52
C TRP A 206 26.46 23.46 -29.37
N ILE A 207 26.79 23.92 -30.58
CA ILE A 207 27.78 23.24 -31.43
C ILE A 207 29.13 23.07 -30.71
N GLU A 208 29.56 24.08 -29.96
CA GLU A 208 30.82 24.07 -29.21
C GLU A 208 30.75 23.22 -27.94
N TRP A 209 29.63 23.28 -27.19
CA TRP A 209 29.57 22.77 -25.80
C TRP A 209 28.60 21.59 -25.57
N GLN A 210 27.97 21.07 -26.64
CA GLN A 210 27.01 19.96 -26.53
C GLN A 210 27.60 18.66 -26.00
N GLN A 211 28.91 18.45 -26.11
CA GLN A 211 29.54 17.24 -25.58
C GLN A 211 29.33 17.16 -24.07
N ASP A 212 29.64 18.22 -23.33
CA ASP A 212 29.45 18.24 -21.88
C ASP A 212 27.98 18.48 -21.51
N LEU A 213 27.36 19.51 -22.07
CA LEU A 213 26.01 19.93 -21.68
C LEU A 213 24.91 18.99 -22.17
N GLY A 214 25.13 18.29 -23.29
CA GLY A 214 24.19 17.30 -23.80
C GLY A 214 24.02 16.11 -22.86
N HIS A 215 25.12 15.62 -22.28
CA HIS A 215 25.08 14.57 -21.27
C HIS A 215 24.41 15.07 -19.98
N TYR A 216 24.78 16.25 -19.50
CA TYR A 216 24.17 16.89 -18.33
C TYR A 216 22.64 17.01 -18.46
N PHE A 217 22.15 17.64 -19.53
CA PHE A 217 20.72 17.88 -19.70
C PHE A 217 19.91 16.61 -19.91
N ARG A 218 20.44 15.64 -20.67
CA ARG A 218 19.76 14.34 -20.84
C ARG A 218 19.64 13.61 -19.51
N TYR A 219 20.67 13.67 -18.68
CA TYR A 219 20.64 13.07 -17.36
C TYR A 219 19.63 13.79 -16.45
N LEU A 220 19.71 15.12 -16.34
CA LEU A 220 18.81 15.93 -15.53
C LEU A 220 17.33 15.71 -15.94
N TYR A 221 17.04 15.69 -17.23
CA TYR A 221 15.72 15.37 -17.75
C TYR A 221 15.21 13.99 -17.29
N ASN A 222 16.08 12.97 -17.27
CA ASN A 222 15.71 11.64 -16.80
C ASN A 222 15.45 11.59 -15.30
N VAL A 223 16.18 12.37 -14.50
CA VAL A 223 15.89 12.53 -13.05
C VAL A 223 14.53 13.18 -12.86
N ILE A 224 14.24 14.25 -13.60
CA ILE A 224 12.96 14.95 -13.56
C ILE A 224 11.81 14.00 -13.95
N ARG A 225 11.98 13.26 -15.05
CA ARG A 225 10.99 12.26 -15.50
C ARG A 225 10.76 11.16 -14.46
N PHE A 226 11.83 10.65 -13.85
CA PHE A 226 11.73 9.65 -12.79
C PHE A 226 10.92 10.14 -11.58
N ILE A 227 11.08 11.42 -11.22
CA ILE A 227 10.30 12.05 -10.15
C ILE A 227 8.84 12.27 -10.58
N ASP A 228 8.60 12.73 -11.80
CA ASP A 228 7.27 13.01 -12.34
C ASP A 228 6.37 11.76 -12.39
N GLU A 229 6.95 10.60 -12.66
CA GLU A 229 6.28 9.29 -12.67
C GLU A 229 5.92 8.79 -11.25
N ALA A 230 6.42 9.43 -10.19
CA ALA A 230 6.18 9.03 -8.81
C ALA A 230 4.98 9.76 -8.18
N ASN A 231 4.28 9.07 -7.28
CA ASN A 231 3.15 9.63 -6.51
C ASN A 231 3.54 10.72 -5.51
N VAL A 232 4.84 11.02 -5.34
CA VAL A 232 5.40 11.93 -4.31
C VAL A 232 6.26 13.05 -4.92
N ARG A 233 5.95 13.42 -6.17
CA ARG A 233 6.77 14.22 -7.07
C ARG A 233 7.18 15.60 -6.53
N ALA A 234 6.30 16.34 -5.86
CA ALA A 234 6.53 17.74 -5.50
C ALA A 234 7.72 17.90 -4.54
N ARG A 235 7.77 17.04 -3.51
CA ARG A 235 8.84 17.04 -2.51
C ARG A 235 10.21 16.78 -3.12
N TYR A 236 10.32 15.77 -3.99
CA TYR A 236 11.61 15.40 -4.59
C TYR A 236 12.05 16.38 -5.66
N MET A 237 11.11 17.00 -6.38
CA MET A 237 11.44 18.04 -7.34
C MET A 237 12.04 19.26 -6.64
N LYS A 238 11.50 19.64 -5.47
CA LYS A 238 12.06 20.70 -4.63
C LYS A 238 13.48 20.37 -4.14
N LEU A 239 13.72 19.11 -3.76
CA LEU A 239 15.07 18.64 -3.40
C LEU A 239 16.04 18.71 -4.58
N LEU A 240 15.62 18.26 -5.77
CA LEU A 240 16.42 18.35 -6.98
C LEU A 240 16.74 19.81 -7.33
N ARG A 241 15.74 20.68 -7.32
CA ARG A 241 15.89 22.13 -7.58
C ARG A 241 16.91 22.77 -6.65
N ALA A 242 16.92 22.40 -5.37
CA ALA A 242 17.90 22.88 -4.40
C ALA A 242 19.35 22.43 -4.66
N GLN A 243 19.56 21.44 -5.53
CA GLN A 243 20.91 21.02 -5.94
C GLN A 243 21.45 21.77 -7.14
N LEU A 244 20.62 22.50 -7.90
CA LEU A 244 21.03 23.22 -9.09
C LEU A 244 21.63 24.59 -8.70
N SER A 245 22.80 24.92 -9.25
CA SER A 245 23.41 26.24 -9.04
C SER A 245 22.73 27.33 -9.87
N ASP A 246 22.93 28.60 -9.49
CA ASP A 246 22.36 29.74 -10.21
C ASP A 246 22.69 29.72 -11.70
N PHE A 247 23.94 29.41 -12.07
CA PHE A 247 24.36 29.37 -13.47
C PHE A 247 23.86 28.13 -14.21
N GLU A 248 23.65 27.01 -13.53
CA GLU A 248 22.93 25.85 -14.11
C GLU A 248 21.49 26.24 -14.44
N LEU A 249 20.79 26.95 -13.54
CA LEU A 249 19.44 27.45 -13.77
C LEU A 249 19.40 28.42 -14.96
N VAL A 250 20.38 29.32 -15.10
CA VAL A 250 20.46 30.24 -16.26
C VAL A 250 20.63 29.48 -17.57
N ILE A 251 21.57 28.54 -17.63
CA ILE A 251 21.81 27.74 -18.84
C ILE A 251 20.59 26.86 -19.16
N MET A 252 19.95 26.28 -18.15
CA MET A 252 18.70 25.53 -18.29
C MET A 252 17.56 26.40 -18.79
N PHE A 253 17.42 27.63 -18.29
CA PHE A 253 16.39 28.57 -18.72
C PHE A 253 16.47 28.86 -20.21
N TYR A 254 17.67 29.13 -20.74
CA TYR A 254 17.86 29.36 -22.17
C TYR A 254 17.76 28.07 -23.00
N ASN A 255 18.16 26.93 -22.45
CA ASN A 255 17.88 25.63 -23.09
C ASN A 255 16.38 25.44 -23.31
N CYS A 256 15.53 25.80 -22.34
CA CYS A 256 14.08 25.68 -22.46
C CYS A 256 13.47 26.54 -23.58
N GLN A 257 14.19 27.56 -24.06
CA GLN A 257 13.76 28.40 -25.19
C GLN A 257 14.04 27.78 -26.56
N THR A 258 14.71 26.63 -26.61
CA THR A 258 14.98 25.92 -27.85
C THR A 258 14.00 24.78 -28.08
N GLU A 259 13.89 24.32 -29.33
CA GLU A 259 13.07 23.16 -29.67
C GLU A 259 13.52 21.89 -28.91
N GLN A 260 14.84 21.72 -28.71
CA GLN A 260 15.38 20.57 -27.99
C GLN A 260 15.05 20.61 -26.50
N GLY A 261 15.05 21.79 -25.88
CA GLY A 261 14.75 21.97 -24.47
C GLY A 261 13.26 22.14 -24.14
N ALA A 262 12.38 22.24 -25.15
CA ALA A 262 10.95 22.48 -24.94
C ALA A 262 10.27 21.47 -24.00
N LYS A 263 10.68 20.20 -24.01
CA LYS A 263 10.17 19.18 -23.07
C LYS A 263 10.57 19.47 -21.63
N LEU A 264 11.81 19.91 -21.41
CA LEU A 264 12.29 20.34 -20.10
C LEU A 264 11.57 21.62 -19.65
N GLY A 265 11.27 22.53 -20.58
CA GLY A 265 10.49 23.74 -20.33
C GLY A 265 9.11 23.45 -19.74
N LYS A 266 8.41 22.40 -20.23
CA LYS A 266 7.12 21.98 -19.65
C LYS A 266 7.25 21.56 -18.20
N TYR A 267 8.28 20.77 -17.86
CA TYR A 267 8.54 20.41 -16.47
C TYR A 267 8.92 21.62 -15.63
N ALA A 268 9.68 22.57 -16.20
CA ALA A 268 10.04 23.78 -15.50
C ALA A 268 8.82 24.59 -15.08
N GLU A 269 7.82 24.73 -15.95
CA GLU A 269 6.53 25.39 -15.66
C GLU A 269 5.65 24.59 -14.69
N GLN A 270 5.69 23.25 -14.75
CA GLN A 270 4.91 22.36 -13.89
C GLN A 270 5.42 22.32 -12.45
N TYR A 271 6.70 22.60 -12.24
CA TYR A 271 7.38 22.39 -10.96
C TYR A 271 8.10 23.63 -10.41
N ALA A 272 7.84 24.79 -10.98
CA ALA A 272 8.49 26.04 -10.59
C ALA A 272 10.02 25.91 -10.53
N MET A 273 10.63 25.28 -11.55
CA MET A 273 12.07 24.94 -11.52
C MET A 273 12.98 26.17 -11.38
N PHE A 274 12.51 27.36 -11.77
CA PHE A 274 13.24 28.62 -11.71
C PHE A 274 12.81 29.51 -10.54
N ASP A 275 12.11 28.99 -9.54
CA ASP A 275 11.68 29.76 -8.36
C ASP A 275 12.87 30.35 -7.55
N ASN A 276 14.05 29.72 -7.64
CA ASN A 276 15.30 30.28 -7.07
C ASN A 276 16.21 30.95 -8.10
N LEU A 277 15.79 31.11 -9.37
CA LEU A 277 16.63 31.72 -10.40
C LEU A 277 16.85 33.21 -10.10
N PRO A 278 18.09 33.68 -9.90
CA PRO A 278 18.33 35.11 -9.73
C PRO A 278 18.07 35.84 -11.04
N LYS A 279 16.95 36.57 -11.12
CA LYS A 279 16.49 37.23 -12.36
C LYS A 279 17.52 38.21 -12.95
N HIS A 280 18.43 38.75 -12.15
CA HIS A 280 19.52 39.62 -12.60
C HIS A 280 20.60 38.90 -13.44
N LEU A 281 20.63 37.56 -13.41
CA LEU A 281 21.51 36.75 -14.24
C LEU A 281 20.92 36.46 -15.63
N LEU A 282 19.64 36.76 -15.86
CA LEU A 282 19.06 36.78 -17.19
C LEU A 282 19.72 37.90 -18.03
N TYR A 283 19.74 37.73 -19.34
CA TYR A 283 20.47 38.61 -20.27
C TYR A 283 19.68 39.89 -20.53
N SER A 284 18.36 39.84 -20.32
CA SER A 284 17.46 40.98 -20.29
C SER A 284 16.41 40.79 -19.19
N PRO A 285 15.97 41.85 -18.50
CA PRO A 285 14.88 41.78 -17.53
C PRO A 285 13.56 41.24 -18.12
N THR A 286 13.34 41.44 -19.42
CA THR A 286 12.15 40.96 -20.13
C THR A 286 12.16 39.45 -20.36
N HIS A 287 13.32 38.80 -20.27
CA HIS A 287 13.44 37.37 -20.56
C HIS A 287 12.65 36.49 -19.58
N ALA A 288 12.43 36.93 -18.35
CA ALA A 288 11.57 36.19 -17.42
C ALA A 288 10.14 35.96 -17.99
N GLY A 289 9.67 36.86 -18.87
CA GLY A 289 8.38 36.72 -19.56
C GLY A 289 8.36 35.75 -20.74
N LEU A 290 9.49 35.09 -21.06
CA LEU A 290 9.55 34.06 -22.11
C LEU A 290 8.93 32.73 -21.66
N MET A 291 8.72 32.53 -20.36
CA MET A 291 8.06 31.36 -19.79
C MET A 291 6.85 31.77 -18.97
N HIS A 292 5.93 30.82 -18.75
CA HIS A 292 4.80 31.06 -17.87
C HIS A 292 5.26 31.35 -16.43
N GLY A 293 4.52 32.20 -15.71
CA GLY A 293 4.88 32.62 -14.35
C GLY A 293 5.04 31.46 -13.35
N SER A 294 4.33 30.36 -13.59
CA SER A 294 4.43 29.14 -12.78
C SER A 294 5.81 28.47 -12.83
N ALA A 295 6.67 28.83 -13.78
CA ALA A 295 8.06 28.37 -13.80
C ALA A 295 8.91 29.02 -12.69
N PHE A 296 8.48 30.15 -12.15
CA PHE A 296 9.25 31.00 -11.23
C PHE A 296 8.60 31.16 -9.85
N ASP A 297 7.43 30.60 -9.62
CA ASP A 297 6.69 30.80 -8.39
C ASP A 297 5.84 29.56 -8.08
N GLU A 298 6.19 28.86 -7.00
CA GLU A 298 5.45 27.68 -6.52
C GLU A 298 3.97 28.01 -6.21
N THR A 299 3.64 29.25 -5.85
CA THR A 299 2.27 29.66 -5.49
C THR A 299 1.34 29.74 -6.71
N LEU A 300 1.91 29.82 -7.91
CA LEU A 300 1.19 29.82 -9.18
C LEU A 300 0.96 28.41 -9.75
N LEU A 301 1.43 27.37 -9.04
CA LEU A 301 1.20 25.98 -9.44
C LEU A 301 -0.26 25.57 -9.19
N PRO A 302 -0.87 24.76 -10.08
CA PRO A 302 -2.17 24.17 -9.82
C PRO A 302 -2.14 23.35 -8.52
N GLN A 303 -3.23 23.36 -7.73
CA GLN A 303 -3.29 22.64 -6.43
C GLN A 303 -2.91 21.13 -6.53
N GLN A 304 -3.09 20.49 -7.68
CA GLN A 304 -2.70 19.09 -7.93
C GLN A 304 -1.17 18.87 -8.06
N ALA A 305 -0.39 19.94 -8.24
CA ALA A 305 1.07 19.88 -8.30
C ALA A 305 1.71 20.07 -6.92
N VAL A 306 1.00 20.69 -5.96
CA VAL A 306 1.52 21.03 -4.62
C VAL A 306 1.37 19.89 -3.61
N TYR A 307 0.35 19.03 -3.79
CA TYR A 307 0.01 17.95 -2.85
C TYR A 307 0.23 16.53 -3.42
N GLY A 308 0.94 16.40 -4.55
CA GLY A 308 1.40 15.14 -5.12
C GLY A 308 2.76 14.75 -4.57
#